data_AF-A0A920IY26-F1
#
_entry.id   AF-A0A920IY26-F1
#
_cell.length_a   1.000
_cell.length_b   1.000
_cell.length_c   1.000
_cell.angle_alpha   90.00
_cell.angle_beta   90.00
_cell.angle_gamma   90.00
#
_symmetry.space_group_name_H-M   'P 1'
#
loop_
_entity.id
_entity.type
_entity.pdbx_description
1 polymer ?
#
loop_
_entity_poly.entity_id
_entity_poly.type
_entity_poly.pdbx_seq_one_letter_code
_entity_poly.pdbx_strand_id
1 'polypeptide(L)'
;MVINNLNKINNFEWNSETVIALRAHIGNSQTKLAKELGVRQQTISEWENGLYKPRGASKTLLNLLGRTAGFPFQNFPKKRTQLSFDSFGVLN
;
A
#
# COMPACT_ATOMS: atom_id res chain seq x y z
N MET A 1 26.15 8.50 17.12
CA MET A 1 24.93 7.80 17.57
C MET A 1 24.27 7.22 16.32
N VAL A 2 24.20 5.89 16.21
CA VAL A 2 23.89 5.18 14.96
C VAL A 2 22.41 5.34 14.57
N ILE A 3 22.20 5.53 13.27
CA ILE A 3 20.95 5.83 12.54
C ILE A 3 20.00 4.60 12.51
N ASN A 4 18.69 4.86 12.36
CA ASN A 4 17.60 3.99 11.85
C ASN A 4 16.68 3.26 12.84
N ASN A 5 15.56 3.90 13.18
CA ASN A 5 14.33 3.19 13.54
C ASN A 5 13.04 3.85 12.98
N LEU A 6 13.09 4.43 11.77
CA LEU A 6 11.92 5.01 11.08
C LEU A 6 11.28 4.08 10.03
N ASN A 7 11.72 2.82 9.93
CA ASN A 7 11.59 2.06 8.68
C ASN A 7 10.67 0.84 8.66
N LYS A 8 9.98 0.48 9.74
CA LYS A 8 9.06 -0.67 9.71
C LYS A 8 7.61 -0.23 9.67
N ILE A 9 7.09 -0.08 8.45
CA ILE A 9 5.66 0.03 8.15
C ILE A 9 5.04 -1.37 8.36
N ASN A 10 4.91 -1.79 9.63
CA ASN A 10 4.47 -3.16 9.97
C ASN A 10 2.95 -3.34 9.87
N ASN A 11 2.20 -2.26 10.06
CA ASN A 11 0.73 -2.28 10.12
C ASN A 11 0.09 -1.61 8.90
N PHE A 12 0.64 -1.80 7.71
CA PHE A 12 0.08 -1.22 6.48
C PHE A 12 0.37 -2.12 5.30
N GLU A 13 -0.51 -2.09 4.30
CA GLU A 13 -0.30 -2.77 3.03
C GLU A 13 -0.77 -1.90 1.87
N TRP A 14 -0.10 -2.03 0.74
CA TRP A 14 -0.62 -1.50 -0.52
C TRP A 14 -1.75 -2.39 -1.05
N ASN A 15 -2.92 -1.79 -1.24
CA ASN A 15 -4.18 -2.32 -1.76
C ASN A 15 -4.89 -1.22 -2.55
N SER A 16 -6.14 -1.44 -3.00
CA SER A 16 -6.90 -0.45 -3.74
C SER A 16 -7.02 0.91 -3.03
N GLU A 17 -7.51 0.90 -1.80
CA GLU A 17 -7.75 2.11 -1.00
C GLU A 17 -6.46 2.92 -0.79
N THR A 18 -5.37 2.24 -0.44
CA THR A 18 -4.09 2.89 -0.14
C THR A 18 -3.37 3.40 -1.39
N VAL A 19 -3.49 2.72 -2.54
CA VAL A 19 -2.95 3.21 -3.82
C VAL A 19 -3.69 4.46 -4.27
N ILE A 20 -5.03 4.48 -4.17
CA ILE A 20 -5.86 5.67 -4.44
C ILE A 20 -5.45 6.81 -3.52
N ALA A 21 -5.32 6.52 -2.22
CA ALA A 21 -4.95 7.53 -1.22
C ALA A 21 -3.59 8.15 -1.49
N LEU A 22 -2.56 7.36 -1.81
CA LEU A 22 -1.25 7.90 -2.17
C LEU A 22 -1.35 8.77 -3.43
N ARG A 23 -2.04 8.28 -4.46
CA ARG A 23 -2.18 9.00 -5.72
C ARG A 23 -2.85 10.37 -5.52
N ALA A 24 -3.92 10.41 -4.72
CA ALA A 24 -4.60 11.65 -4.35
C ALA A 24 -3.70 12.58 -3.52
N HIS A 25 -2.98 12.03 -2.54
CA HIS A 25 -2.06 12.77 -1.67
C HIS A 25 -0.96 13.49 -2.46
N ILE A 26 -0.41 12.86 -3.50
CA ILE A 26 0.62 13.46 -4.36
C ILE A 26 0.06 14.19 -5.59
N GLY A 27 -1.28 14.30 -5.72
CA GLY A 27 -1.94 14.99 -6.82
C GLY A 27 -1.69 14.38 -8.21
N ASN A 28 -1.43 13.07 -8.29
CA ASN A 28 -1.12 12.42 -9.56
C ASN A 28 -2.37 11.87 -10.26
N SER A 29 -2.37 11.87 -11.59
CA SER A 29 -3.26 11.00 -12.38
C SER A 29 -2.74 9.57 -12.39
N GLN A 30 -3.58 8.59 -12.76
CA GLN A 30 -3.14 7.19 -12.89
C GLN A 30 -1.98 7.07 -13.90
N THR A 31 -2.04 7.81 -15.00
CA THR A 31 -0.97 7.85 -16.02
C THR A 31 0.33 8.40 -15.45
N LYS A 32 0.28 9.47 -14.64
CA LYS A 32 1.49 10.04 -14.04
C LYS A 32 2.10 9.08 -13.03
N LEU A 33 1.29 8.50 -12.14
CA LEU A 33 1.77 7.50 -11.19
C LEU A 33 2.36 6.26 -11.90
N ALA A 34 1.76 5.82 -13.00
CA ALA A 34 2.29 4.72 -13.79
C ALA A 34 3.69 5.00 -14.33
N LYS A 35 3.94 6.23 -14.82
CA LYS A 35 5.26 6.68 -15.27
C LYS A 35 6.29 6.68 -14.13
N GLU A 36 5.93 7.22 -12.96
CA GLU A 36 6.81 7.21 -11.78
C GLU A 36 7.20 5.78 -11.35
N LEU A 37 6.28 4.83 -11.51
CA LEU A 37 6.47 3.44 -11.11
C LEU A 37 7.05 2.54 -12.22
N GLY A 38 7.21 3.05 -13.44
CA GLY A 38 7.66 2.27 -14.60
C GLY A 38 6.70 1.16 -15.02
N VAL A 39 5.39 1.35 -14.83
CA VAL A 39 4.34 0.38 -15.19
C VAL A 39 3.34 0.98 -16.19
N ARG A 40 2.39 0.16 -16.67
CA ARG A 40 1.30 0.64 -17.53
C ARG A 40 0.23 1.33 -16.68
N GLN A 41 -0.48 2.32 -17.23
CA GLN A 41 -1.60 2.96 -16.53
C GLN A 41 -2.71 1.96 -16.18
N GLN A 42 -2.97 0.98 -17.05
CA GLN A 42 -3.90 -0.12 -16.77
C GLN A 42 -3.56 -0.88 -15.47
N THR A 43 -2.27 -1.09 -15.18
CA THR A 43 -1.83 -1.74 -13.95
C THR A 43 -2.22 -0.92 -12.70
N ILE A 44 -2.15 0.42 -12.79
CA ILE A 44 -2.65 1.29 -11.70
C ILE A 44 -4.16 1.15 -11.55
N SER A 45 -4.90 1.15 -12.65
CA SER A 45 -6.36 0.95 -12.63
C SER A 45 -6.76 -0.39 -11.99
N GLU A 46 -6.07 -1.48 -12.33
CA GLU A 46 -6.30 -2.80 -11.74
C GLU A 46 -6.02 -2.83 -10.25
N TRP A 47 -5.01 -2.09 -9.77
CA TRP A 47 -4.74 -1.95 -8.35
C TRP A 47 -5.82 -1.13 -7.65
N GLU A 48 -6.19 0.02 -8.20
CA GLU A 48 -7.22 0.92 -7.64
C GLU A 48 -8.60 0.25 -7.59
N ASN A 49 -8.90 -0.64 -8.54
CA ASN A 49 -10.13 -1.45 -8.55
C ASN A 49 -10.03 -2.74 -7.70
N GLY A 50 -8.87 -3.03 -7.12
CA GLY A 50 -8.66 -4.19 -6.25
C GLY A 50 -8.56 -5.53 -6.97
N LEU A 51 -8.45 -5.55 -8.30
CA LEU A 51 -8.27 -6.76 -9.10
C LEU A 51 -6.93 -7.45 -8.75
N TYR A 52 -5.89 -6.64 -8.55
CA TYR A 52 -4.59 -7.08 -8.09
C TYR A 52 -4.03 -6.12 -7.03
N LYS A 53 -3.00 -6.55 -6.30
CA LYS A 53 -2.22 -5.68 -5.41
C LYS A 53 -0.83 -5.47 -6.02
N PRO A 54 -0.19 -4.31 -5.82
CA PRO A 54 1.21 -4.13 -6.21
C PRO A 54 2.10 -5.16 -5.51
N ARG A 55 3.15 -5.61 -6.18
CA ARG A 55 4.11 -6.62 -5.69
C ARG A 55 5.53 -6.20 -6.06
N GLY A 56 6.53 -6.88 -5.47
CA GLY A 56 7.94 -6.71 -5.83
C GLY A 56 8.40 -5.25 -5.86
N ALA A 57 9.07 -4.86 -6.95
CA ALA A 57 9.64 -3.52 -7.13
C ALA A 57 8.61 -2.39 -7.02
N SER A 58 7.37 -2.59 -7.48
CA SER A 58 6.32 -1.57 -7.38
C SER A 58 5.99 -1.22 -5.93
N LYS A 59 5.99 -2.19 -5.00
CA LYS A 59 5.82 -1.91 -3.57
C LYS A 59 6.97 -1.06 -3.02
N THR A 60 8.21 -1.35 -3.44
CA THR A 60 9.38 -0.57 -3.04
C THR A 60 9.29 0.87 -3.52
N LEU A 61 8.91 1.08 -4.78
CA LEU A 61 8.74 2.42 -5.35
C LEU A 61 7.57 3.19 -4.72
N LEU A 62 6.43 2.53 -4.47
CA LEU A 62 5.32 3.13 -3.73
C LEU A 62 5.72 3.54 -2.31
N ASN A 63 6.49 2.70 -1.60
CA ASN A 63 7.03 3.05 -0.29
C ASN A 63 7.95 4.27 -0.37
N LEU A 64 8.82 4.34 -1.38
CA LEU A 64 9.72 5.48 -1.58
C LEU A 64 8.93 6.76 -1.86
N LEU A 65 8.00 6.74 -2.82
CA LEU A 65 7.13 7.87 -3.13
C LEU A 65 6.34 8.34 -1.90
N GLY A 66 5.73 7.40 -1.17
CA GLY A 66 4.99 7.72 0.04
C GLY A 66 5.85 8.34 1.13
N ARG A 67 7.07 7.84 1.37
CA ARG A 67 8.00 8.43 2.34
C ARG A 67 8.45 9.83 1.92
N THR A 68 8.86 10.00 0.67
CA THR A 68 9.32 11.30 0.14
C THR A 68 8.21 12.35 0.16
N ALA A 69 6.96 11.94 -0.07
CA ALA A 69 5.80 12.85 -0.05
C ALA A 69 5.17 13.04 1.35
N GLY A 70 5.73 12.44 2.41
CA GLY A 70 5.14 12.51 3.75
C GLY A 70 3.75 11.88 3.86
N PHE A 71 3.49 10.82 3.10
CA PHE A 71 2.21 10.12 3.11
C PHE A 71 1.89 9.54 4.51
N PRO A 72 0.68 9.77 5.06
CA PRO A 72 0.34 9.38 6.42
C PRO A 72 -0.04 7.88 6.51
N PHE A 73 0.95 6.99 6.40
CA PHE A 73 0.76 5.53 6.42
C PHE A 73 -0.08 5.02 7.61
N GLN A 74 0.04 5.66 8.78
CA GLN A 74 -0.68 5.31 10.00
C GLN A 74 -2.20 5.47 9.91
N ASN A 75 -2.70 6.28 8.96
CA ASN A 75 -4.14 6.47 8.75
C ASN A 75 -4.77 5.29 8.01
N PHE A 76 -3.96 4.34 7.53
CA PHE A 76 -4.42 3.18 6.75
C PHE A 76 -3.91 1.88 7.38
N PRO A 77 -4.37 1.52 8.58
CA PRO A 77 -3.95 0.29 9.23
C PRO A 77 -4.34 -0.92 8.38
N LYS A 78 -3.45 -1.92 8.31
CA LYS A 78 -3.74 -3.17 7.62
C LYS A 78 -5.01 -3.79 8.21
N LYS A 79 -6.02 -4.03 7.36
CA LYS A 79 -7.25 -4.72 7.79
C LYS A 79 -6.86 -6.12 8.26
N ARG A 80 -7.11 -6.43 9.54
CA ARG A 80 -6.94 -7.78 10.08
C ARG A 80 -8.03 -8.65 9.48
N THR A 81 -7.67 -9.63 8.66
CA THR A 81 -8.64 -10.58 8.11
C THR A 81 -9.28 -11.36 9.25
N GLN A 82 -10.61 -11.42 9.31
CA GLN A 82 -11.42 -12.12 10.32
C GLN A 82 -11.15 -13.64 10.39
N LEU A 83 -10.46 -14.21 9.39
CA LEU A 83 -10.27 -15.66 9.16
C LEU A 83 -9.37 -16.41 10.16
N SER A 84 -9.12 -15.89 11.36
CA SER A 84 -8.31 -16.60 12.39
C SER A 84 -9.05 -16.90 13.69
N PHE A 85 -10.33 -16.53 13.84
CA PHE A 85 -11.10 -16.86 15.04
C PHE A 85 -11.95 -18.14 14.90
N ASP A 86 -12.39 -18.49 13.69
CA ASP A 86 -13.33 -19.59 13.49
C ASP A 86 -12.65 -20.97 13.41
N SER A 87 -11.31 -21.03 13.42
CA SER A 87 -10.55 -22.29 13.32
C SER A 87 -10.16 -22.89 14.68
N PHE A 88 -10.44 -22.21 15.80
CA PHE A 88 -10.28 -22.79 17.14
C PHE A 88 -11.66 -23.19 17.65
N GLY A 89 -11.97 -24.46 17.44
CA GLY A 89 -13.19 -25.09 17.90
C GLY A 89 -13.46 -24.77 19.37
N VAL A 90 -14.66 -24.24 19.61
CA VAL A 90 -15.28 -24.24 20.93
C VAL A 90 -15.56 -25.70 21.27
N LEU A 91 -14.65 -26.32 22.01
CA LEU A 91 -14.99 -27.42 22.89
C LEU A 91 -15.27 -26.80 24.26
N ASN A 92 -16.55 -26.64 24.58
CA ASN A 92 -17.09 -26.72 25.93
C ASN A 92 -18.56 -27.13 25.81
#